data_AF-A0A4R9WMJ3-F1
#
_entry.id   AF-A0A4R9WMJ3-F1
#
_cell.length_a   1.000
_cell.length_b   1.000
_cell.length_c   1.000
_cell.angle_alpha   90.00
_cell.angle_beta   90.00
_cell.angle_gamma   90.00
#
_symmetry.space_group_name_H-M   'P 1'
#
loop_
_entity.id
_entity.type
_entity.pdbx_description
1 polymer ?
#
loop_
_entity_poly.entity_id
_entity_poly.type
_entity_poly.pdbx_seq_one_letter_code
_entity_poly.pdbx_strand_id
1 'polypeptide(L)'
;MTRDEFITHLNTSGDTESVRRFYLKSFDAKEIEPKNLSLAIEYDAPNSFGTMLRGYADCTYGSTYGRDPVSYLFVKIDGKTSTEWLQSSSQ
;
A
#
# COMPACT_ATOMS: atom_id res chain seq x y z
N MET A 1 -0.62 5.87 -14.58
CA MET A 1 0.64 6.44 -14.07
C MET A 1 1.35 7.13 -15.22
N THR A 2 1.93 8.31 -15.01
CA THR A 2 2.77 8.98 -16.02
C THR A 2 4.14 8.30 -16.10
N ARG A 3 4.90 8.61 -17.15
CA ARG A 3 6.27 8.07 -17.31
C ARG A 3 7.19 8.50 -16.16
N ASP A 4 7.10 9.74 -15.72
CA ASP A 4 7.94 10.29 -14.64
C ASP A 4 7.60 9.69 -13.28
N GLU A 5 6.30 9.48 -13.02
CA GLU A 5 5.82 8.72 -11.85
C GLU A 5 6.37 7.30 -11.87
N PHE A 6 6.40 6.66 -13.04
CA PHE A 6 6.90 5.29 -13.18
C PHE A 6 8.43 5.19 -13.00
N ILE A 7 9.19 6.17 -13.48
CA ILE A 7 10.64 6.28 -13.19
C ILE A 7 10.88 6.38 -11.69
N THR A 8 10.10 7.23 -11.01
CA THR A 8 10.18 7.38 -9.56
C THR A 8 9.91 6.07 -8.84
N HIS A 9 8.84 5.35 -9.23
CA HIS A 9 8.49 4.04 -8.70
C HIS A 9 9.64 3.03 -8.85
N LEU A 10 10.23 2.92 -10.05
CA LEU A 10 11.35 2.02 -10.32
C LEU A 10 12.61 2.37 -9.52
N ASN A 11 12.86 3.65 -9.23
CA ASN A 11 13.99 4.05 -8.39
C ASN A 11 13.80 3.67 -6.91
N THR A 12 12.55 3.51 -6.46
CA THR A 12 12.23 3.11 -5.09
C THR A 12 12.14 1.58 -4.89
N SER A 13 12.05 0.78 -5.95
CA SER A 13 11.85 -0.68 -5.84
C SER A 13 13.08 -1.47 -5.39
N GLY A 14 14.27 -0.84 -5.38
CA GLY A 14 15.54 -1.52 -5.10
C GLY A 14 16.07 -2.40 -6.24
N ASP A 15 15.43 -2.34 -7.41
CA ASP A 15 15.83 -3.12 -8.58
C ASP A 15 17.16 -2.67 -9.20
N THR A 16 17.85 -3.63 -9.82
CA THR A 16 19.07 -3.35 -10.58
C THR A 16 18.79 -2.45 -11.79
N GLU A 17 19.80 -1.76 -12.30
CA GLU A 17 19.65 -0.85 -13.44
C GLU A 17 19.13 -1.55 -14.71
N SER A 18 19.58 -2.78 -14.97
CA SER A 18 19.13 -3.56 -16.13
C SER A 18 17.63 -3.89 -16.06
N VAL A 19 17.14 -4.25 -14.87
CA VAL A 19 15.70 -4.50 -14.64
C VAL A 19 14.88 -3.23 -14.81
N ARG A 20 15.35 -2.10 -14.26
CA ARG A 20 14.68 -0.80 -14.44
C ARG A 20 14.60 -0.39 -15.92
N ARG A 21 15.70 -0.56 -16.67
CA ARG A 21 15.72 -0.29 -18.13
C ARG A 21 14.77 -1.19 -18.91
N PHE A 22 14.67 -2.46 -18.54
CA PHE A 22 13.71 -3.39 -19.15
C PHE A 22 12.27 -2.89 -18.95
N TYR A 23 11.88 -2.54 -17.72
CA TYR A 23 10.54 -2.03 -17.43
C TYR A 23 10.22 -0.71 -18.13
N LEU A 24 11.17 0.23 -18.17
CA LEU A 24 10.97 1.47 -18.92
C LEU A 24 10.76 1.23 -20.41
N LYS A 25 11.50 0.29 -21.00
CA LYS A 25 11.32 -0.07 -22.41
C LYS A 25 9.94 -0.67 -22.65
N SER A 26 9.47 -1.58 -21.80
CA SER A 26 8.13 -2.17 -21.92
C SER A 26 7.01 -1.16 -21.68
N PHE A 27 7.22 -0.17 -20.80
CA PHE A 27 6.30 0.96 -20.63
C PHE A 27 6.21 1.82 -21.90
N ASP A 28 7.36 2.21 -22.45
CA ASP A 28 7.44 3.03 -23.66
C ASP A 28 6.85 2.29 -24.88
N ALA A 29 6.95 0.95 -24.90
CA ALA A 29 6.34 0.07 -25.88
C ALA A 29 4.84 -0.23 -25.64
N LYS A 30 4.26 0.25 -24.53
CA LYS A 30 2.88 -0.02 -24.09
C LYS A 30 2.56 -1.50 -23.87
N GLU A 31 3.56 -2.30 -23.53
CA GLU A 31 3.41 -3.72 -23.18
C GLU A 31 2.92 -3.90 -21.74
N ILE A 32 3.22 -2.92 -20.88
CA ILE A 32 2.77 -2.86 -19.49
C ILE A 32 2.01 -1.56 -19.25
N GLU A 33 1.06 -1.60 -18.31
CA GLU A 33 0.23 -0.45 -17.95
C GLU A 33 0.30 -0.22 -16.42
N PRO A 34 1.37 0.43 -15.91
CA PRO A 34 1.52 0.70 -14.50
C PRO A 34 0.42 1.59 -13.94
N LYS A 35 -0.05 1.26 -12.74
CA LYS A 35 -1.13 1.97 -12.04
C LYS A 35 -0.78 2.18 -10.58
N ASN A 36 -1.27 3.28 -10.03
CA ASN A 36 -1.40 3.41 -8.58
C ASN A 36 -2.69 2.71 -8.20
N LEU A 37 -2.57 1.72 -7.33
CA LEU A 37 -3.70 0.96 -6.81
C LEU A 37 -3.93 1.40 -5.36
N SER A 38 -5.20 1.43 -4.97
CA SER A 38 -5.61 1.73 -3.60
C SER A 38 -6.23 0.48 -2.99
N LEU A 39 -5.81 0.17 -1.77
CA LEU A 39 -6.38 -0.88 -0.94
C LEU A 39 -7.06 -0.22 0.26
N ALA A 40 -8.38 -0.34 0.31
CA ALA A 40 -9.17 0.02 1.48
C ALA A 40 -9.41 -1.22 2.33
N ILE A 41 -9.09 -1.14 3.62
CA ILE A 41 -9.36 -2.17 4.60
C ILE A 41 -10.35 -1.62 5.61
N GLU A 42 -11.52 -2.23 5.64
CA GLU A 42 -12.51 -2.02 6.68
C GLU A 42 -12.45 -3.20 7.65
N TYR A 43 -12.20 -2.90 8.92
CA TYR A 43 -12.23 -3.88 9.99
C TYR A 43 -13.48 -3.67 10.84
N ASP A 44 -14.30 -4.72 10.94
CA ASP A 44 -15.44 -4.81 11.84
C ASP A 44 -15.19 -5.95 12.84
N ALA A 45 -15.11 -5.62 14.13
CA ALA A 45 -14.81 -6.58 15.20
C ALA A 45 -16.10 -7.17 15.78
N PRO A 46 -16.41 -8.47 15.58
CA PRO A 46 -17.71 -9.08 15.93
C PRO A 46 -18.10 -9.06 17.42
N ASN A 47 -17.18 -8.69 18.31
CA ASN A 47 -17.30 -8.91 19.76
C ASN A 47 -17.15 -7.61 20.58
N SER A 48 -17.20 -6.44 19.95
CA SER A 48 -17.13 -5.15 20.62
C SER A 48 -18.50 -4.69 21.13
N PHE A 49 -19.09 -5.43 22.08
CA PHE A 49 -20.38 -5.06 22.68
C PHE A 49 -20.28 -3.64 23.30
N GLY A 50 -20.91 -2.65 22.64
CA GLY A 50 -20.95 -1.25 23.09
C GLY A 50 -19.81 -0.34 22.61
N THR A 51 -18.86 -0.81 21.77
CA THR A 51 -17.77 0.04 21.26
C THR A 51 -17.66 -0.04 19.75
N MET A 52 -17.93 1.07 19.05
CA MET A 52 -17.72 1.16 17.60
C MET A 52 -16.21 1.20 17.29
N LEU A 53 -15.61 0.05 16.99
CA LEU A 53 -14.27 -0.02 16.42
C LEU A 53 -14.37 -0.03 14.89
N ARG A 54 -14.60 1.14 14.29
CA ARG A 54 -14.48 1.30 12.83
C ARG A 54 -13.07 1.76 12.52
N GLY A 55 -12.20 0.80 12.18
CA GLY A 55 -10.88 1.08 11.63
C GLY A 55 -10.95 1.18 10.11
N TYR A 56 -10.57 2.32 9.56
CA TYR A 56 -10.38 2.50 8.12
C TYR A 56 -8.90 2.71 7.84
N ALA A 57 -8.31 1.84 7.02
CA ALA A 57 -6.97 2.01 6.49
C ALA A 57 -7.05 2.11 4.97
N ASP A 58 -6.48 3.17 4.41
CA ASP A 58 -6.29 3.34 2.97
C ASP A 58 -4.80 3.28 2.67
N CYS A 59 -4.40 2.37 1.81
CA CYS A 59 -3.03 2.20 1.37
C CYS A 59 -2.99 2.39 -0.15
N THR A 60 -2.19 3.35 -0.62
CA THR A 60 -1.90 3.49 -2.05
C THR A 60 -0.53 2.92 -2.36
N TYR A 61 -0.44 2.07 -3.39
CA TYR A 61 0.81 1.45 -3.82
C TYR A 61 0.95 1.45 -5.34
N GLY A 62 2.19 1.56 -5.82
CA GLY A 62 2.50 1.46 -7.25
C GLY A 62 2.56 0.02 -7.71
N SER A 63 1.91 -0.29 -8.84
CA SER A 63 1.93 -1.59 -9.50
C SER A 63 2.57 -1.46 -10.87
N THR A 64 3.58 -2.30 -11.14
CA THR A 64 4.32 -2.34 -12.42
C THR A 64 3.44 -2.80 -13.57
N TYR A 65 2.52 -3.73 -13.32
CA TYR A 65 1.64 -4.28 -14.35
C TYR A 65 0.19 -3.79 -14.26
N GLY A 66 -0.11 -2.97 -13.25
CA GLY A 66 -1.46 -2.46 -12.95
C GLY A 66 -2.46 -3.54 -12.50
N ARG A 67 -1.98 -4.77 -12.29
CA ARG A 67 -2.76 -5.97 -11.93
C ARG A 67 -2.02 -6.85 -10.93
N ASP A 68 -1.00 -6.30 -10.28
CA ASP A 68 -0.23 -7.06 -9.30
C ASP A 68 -1.17 -7.52 -8.18
N PRO A 69 -1.20 -8.82 -7.86
CA PRO A 69 -2.05 -9.31 -6.80
C PRO A 69 -1.67 -8.60 -5.50
N VAL A 70 -2.67 -8.09 -4.76
CA VAL A 70 -2.48 -7.52 -3.42
C VAL A 70 -1.88 -8.63 -2.55
N SER A 71 -0.56 -8.60 -2.35
CA SER A 71 0.11 -9.55 -1.47
C SER A 71 -0.22 -9.17 -0.04
N TYR A 72 -1.18 -9.89 0.56
CA TYR A 72 -1.45 -10.04 1.99
C TYR A 72 -1.11 -8.86 2.91
N LEU A 73 -2.15 -8.18 3.43
CA LEU A 73 -1.96 -7.22 4.51
C LEU A 73 -2.11 -7.93 5.86
N PHE A 74 -1.01 -8.03 6.62
CA PHE A 74 -1.02 -8.55 7.98
C PHE A 74 -1.38 -7.41 8.94
N VAL A 75 -2.66 -7.32 9.33
CA VAL A 75 -3.09 -6.42 10.39
C VAL A 75 -2.78 -7.09 11.74
N LYS A 76 -1.85 -6.52 12.50
CA LYS A 76 -1.61 -6.91 13.89
C LYS A 76 -2.31 -5.93 14.82
N ILE A 77 -3.30 -6.42 15.57
CA ILE A 77 -3.89 -5.66 16.67
C ILE A 77 -2.88 -5.66 17.81
N ASP A 78 -2.45 -4.48 18.24
CA ASP A 78 -1.44 -4.30 19.29
C ASP A 78 -2.00 -4.52 20.72
N GLY A 79 -3.31 -4.73 20.83
CA GLY A 79 -4.01 -4.99 22.09
C GLY A 79 -4.21 -3.76 22.96
N LYS A 80 -3.90 -2.55 22.47
CA LYS A 80 -4.04 -1.30 23.22
C LYS A 80 -5.41 -0.68 23.00
N THR A 81 -5.96 -0.14 24.07
CA THR A 81 -7.14 0.73 24.05
C THR A 81 -6.77 2.15 23.59
N SER A 82 -7.76 2.92 23.12
CA SER A 82 -7.54 4.31 22.70
C SER A 82 -6.96 5.19 23.82
N THR A 83 -7.33 4.92 25.07
CA THR A 83 -6.84 5.65 26.25
C THR A 83 -5.34 5.42 26.46
N GLU A 84 -4.87 4.19 26.29
CA GLU A 84 -3.44 3.85 26.41
C GLU A 84 -2.61 4.52 25.32
N TRP A 85 -3.17 4.68 24.11
CA TRP A 85 -2.54 5.43 23.03
C TRP A 85 -2.36 6.91 23.35
N LEU A 86 -3.40 7.56 23.88
CA LEU A 86 -3.38 8.98 24.26
C LEU A 86 -2.41 9.26 25.42
N GLN A 87 -2.27 8.32 26.34
CA GLN A 87 -1.30 8.45 27.45
C GLN A 87 0.14 8.28 26.96
N SER A 88 0.39 7.40 26.00
CA SER A 88 1.73 7.13 25.46
C SER A 88 2.27 8.21 24.51
N SER A 89 1.40 9.07 23.96
CA SER A 89 1.76 10.15 23.03
C SER A 89 2.00 11.50 23.71
N SER A 90 1.84 11.56 25.04
CA SER A 90 2.01 12.77 25.86
C SER A 90 3.38 12.84 26.56
N GLN A 91 4.41 12.14 26.04
CA GLN A 91 5.79 12.15 26.55
C GLN A 91 6.78 12.64 25.50
#